data_AF-A0A523L6A9-F1
#
_entry.id   AF-A0A523L6A9-F1
#
_cell.length_a   1.000
_cell.length_b   1.000
_cell.length_c   1.000
_cell.angle_alpha   90.00
_cell.angle_beta   90.00
_cell.angle_gamma   90.00
#
_symmetry.space_group_name_H-M   'P 1'
#
loop_
_entity.id
_entity.type
_entity.pdbx_description
1 polymer ?
#
loop_
_entity_poly.entity_id
_entity_poly.type
_entity_poly.pdbx_seq_one_letter_code
_entity_poly.pdbx_strand_id
1 'polypeptide(L)'
;MKEQVPTPAIGANRREFLQGVGGLTLVISSTGLITACSTDEAERLARSEGTDLTANIWVTIGTDDTVTIQYPATEMGQGTSTALPLILADELDADWDKVKIETVAVHDEAYGNPFFQNMLYTAGSLTVQAYFERIRLAGAQARKLLVESAAARWGVPVTELETEPSVVIHAASGQRLSYGEIASFTEVPATLPEIAADELKPFGQHRYLGSDIPRRDVPAKTDGSAQFGIDAQVPGMVYASILHAPVEGEEALEVDDSAARAIAGVTDVIRLPWGVAVVAETYEASKWGKEALVVTWSENSPFRQADLETDLEQYVRQVEDLSLSGVAWRAEGDITETFAGAAQVVEATYQSDPAYHAQIEPMNATAHVTEDGKAAELWVSTQTQSLSILGAAEFLETTPDKITLHPMYIGGGFGRRTLRRQKYAEEALYISREIGLPVKVIWTREDDVKEGTFRNAAAQLMRAAFDAEGRLSGWHHRVAAPKVLEYMNPPRWEVSEGRDVIVMLGSESSRYDIPNFLAEHILTERRSRVCAWRGVSTSYTKFAAESFIDELAAARDTNPLQFRMDLCHNDPRALNVLETVVEMADWSRPREGTALGLSLAGYGSTFGAGIAEVSVDR
;
A
#
# COMPACT_ATOMS: atom_id res chain seq x y z
N MET A 1 37.63 -36.80 10.63
CA MET A 1 36.39 -37.21 9.91
C MET A 1 35.19 -36.64 10.66
N LYS A 2 34.84 -35.40 10.32
CA LYS A 2 33.56 -34.73 10.57
C LYS A 2 33.46 -33.69 9.45
N GLU A 3 32.51 -33.87 8.55
CA GLU A 3 32.29 -33.01 7.38
C GLU A 3 31.86 -31.61 7.85
N GLN A 4 32.61 -30.60 7.39
CA GLN A 4 32.22 -29.19 7.49
C GLN A 4 31.23 -28.89 6.36
N VAL A 5 30.01 -28.48 6.74
CA VAL A 5 29.07 -27.83 5.84
C VAL A 5 29.55 -26.37 5.67
N PRO A 6 29.70 -25.83 4.44
CA PRO A 6 30.15 -24.45 4.26
C PRO A 6 29.03 -23.46 4.58
N THR A 7 29.35 -22.45 5.39
CA THR A 7 28.55 -21.24 5.58
C THR A 7 28.65 -20.36 4.33
N PRO A 8 27.56 -19.83 3.74
CA PRO A 8 27.66 -18.89 2.64
C PRO A 8 28.19 -17.56 3.16
N ALA A 9 29.35 -17.12 2.67
CA ALA A 9 29.85 -15.77 2.89
C ALA A 9 29.01 -14.79 2.05
N ILE A 10 28.29 -13.87 2.72
CA ILE A 10 27.79 -12.65 2.07
C ILE A 10 29.01 -11.75 1.91
N GLY A 11 29.64 -11.86 0.74
CA GLY A 11 30.87 -11.17 0.41
C GLY A 11 31.16 -11.30 -1.08
N ALA A 12 30.18 -10.99 -1.92
CA ALA A 12 30.42 -10.70 -3.33
C ALA A 12 30.32 -9.19 -3.50
N ASN A 13 31.47 -8.50 -3.59
CA ASN A 13 31.50 -7.13 -4.07
C ASN A 13 30.87 -7.10 -5.48
N ARG A 14 29.99 -6.12 -5.76
CA ARG A 14 29.36 -5.85 -7.07
C ARG A 14 30.35 -6.04 -8.25
N ARG A 15 31.63 -5.70 -8.05
CA ARG A 15 32.70 -5.76 -9.06
C ARG A 15 33.07 -7.17 -9.56
N GLU A 16 32.85 -8.24 -8.79
CA GLU A 16 33.20 -9.61 -9.22
C GLU A 16 32.05 -10.36 -9.89
N PHE A 17 30.79 -9.95 -9.67
CA PHE A 17 29.64 -10.48 -10.41
C PHE A 17 29.50 -9.86 -11.82
N LEU A 18 30.01 -8.63 -12.01
CA LEU A 18 29.95 -7.88 -13.27
C LEU A 18 30.88 -8.40 -14.39
N GLN A 19 31.67 -9.45 -14.15
CA GLN A 19 32.51 -10.07 -15.18
C GLN A 19 31.83 -11.25 -15.91
N GLY A 20 30.58 -11.60 -15.56
CA GLY A 20 29.96 -12.86 -16.00
C GLY A 20 28.91 -12.79 -17.12
N VAL A 21 28.23 -11.67 -17.37
CA VAL A 21 27.15 -11.61 -18.37
C VAL A 21 27.16 -10.26 -19.08
N GLY A 22 27.63 -10.24 -20.32
CA GLY A 22 27.53 -9.08 -21.20
C GLY A 22 26.10 -8.94 -21.71
N GLY A 23 25.30 -8.11 -21.03
CA GLY A 23 24.00 -7.64 -21.49
C GLY A 23 24.07 -6.15 -21.82
N LEU A 24 23.51 -5.76 -22.95
CA LEU A 24 23.40 -4.36 -23.39
C LEU A 24 22.28 -3.68 -22.58
N THR A 25 22.61 -2.77 -21.66
CA THR A 25 21.61 -1.83 -21.11
C THR A 25 21.75 -0.51 -21.86
N LEU A 26 20.67 -0.10 -22.52
CA LEU A 26 20.62 1.15 -23.27
C LEU A 26 20.25 2.29 -22.31
N VAL A 27 21.19 3.21 -22.08
CA VAL A 27 20.92 4.50 -21.44
C VAL A 27 21.36 5.62 -22.37
N ILE A 28 20.46 6.58 -22.56
CA ILE A 28 20.69 7.75 -23.42
C ILE A 28 21.25 8.87 -22.54
N SER A 29 22.43 9.37 -22.90
CA SER A 29 23.03 10.53 -22.21
C SER A 29 22.51 11.85 -22.77
N SER A 30 22.68 12.94 -22.02
CA SER A 30 22.19 14.30 -22.30
C SER A 30 22.70 14.95 -23.61
N THR A 31 23.55 14.26 -24.37
CA THR A 31 24.01 14.69 -25.70
C THR A 31 23.43 13.86 -26.85
N GLY A 32 22.47 12.97 -26.59
CA GLY A 32 21.85 12.13 -27.61
C GLY A 32 22.77 11.05 -28.20
N LEU A 33 23.92 10.80 -27.57
CA LEU A 33 24.75 9.64 -27.90
C LEU A 33 24.25 8.41 -27.14
N ILE A 34 23.77 7.42 -27.89
CA ILE A 34 23.50 6.07 -27.43
C ILE A 34 24.86 5.40 -27.22
N THR A 35 25.23 5.10 -25.97
CA THR A 35 26.43 4.31 -25.68
C THR A 35 26.01 3.08 -24.89
N ALA A 36 26.49 1.91 -25.31
CA ALA A 36 26.43 0.70 -24.53
C ALA A 36 27.26 0.92 -23.25
N CYS A 37 26.60 1.07 -22.10
CA CYS A 37 27.28 1.38 -20.84
C CYS A 37 27.04 0.29 -19.80
N SER A 38 27.98 0.18 -18.86
CA SER A 38 27.83 -0.71 -17.70
C SER A 38 26.69 -0.26 -16.79
N THR A 39 26.10 -1.19 -16.03
CA THR A 39 24.99 -0.95 -15.10
C THR A 39 25.29 0.14 -14.04
N ASP A 40 26.53 0.25 -13.58
CA ASP A 40 26.97 1.31 -12.63
C ASP A 40 27.04 2.73 -13.25
N GLU A 41 26.98 2.83 -14.57
CA GLU A 41 26.99 4.10 -15.32
C GLU A 41 25.58 4.52 -15.72
N ALA A 42 24.72 3.54 -16.02
CA ALA A 42 23.27 3.70 -16.14
C ALA A 42 22.64 4.28 -14.87
N GLU A 43 23.00 3.75 -13.70
CA GLU A 43 22.56 4.25 -12.39
C GLU A 43 23.05 5.69 -12.11
N ARG A 44 24.17 6.12 -12.69
CA ARG A 44 24.71 7.49 -12.53
C ARG A 44 24.02 8.51 -13.44
N LEU A 45 23.68 8.12 -14.66
CA LEU A 45 22.96 8.95 -15.63
C LEU A 45 21.48 9.12 -15.26
N ALA A 46 20.85 8.11 -14.65
CA ALA A 46 19.50 8.21 -14.10
C ALA A 46 19.39 9.22 -12.93
N ARG A 47 20.51 9.68 -12.37
CA ARG A 47 20.57 10.65 -11.26
C ARG A 47 20.78 12.11 -11.71
N SER A 48 20.90 12.40 -13.02
CA SER A 48 21.03 13.78 -13.51
C SER A 48 19.66 14.34 -13.90
N GLU A 49 19.23 15.43 -13.23
CA GLU A 49 17.94 16.07 -13.49
C GLU A 49 17.84 16.67 -14.90
N GLY A 50 16.71 16.38 -15.56
CA GLY A 50 16.18 17.14 -16.69
C GLY A 50 16.53 16.61 -18.08
N THR A 51 15.78 15.62 -18.57
CA THR A 51 15.50 15.40 -20.01
C THR A 51 14.40 14.34 -20.18
N ASP A 52 13.40 14.60 -21.04
CA ASP A 52 12.38 13.64 -21.47
C ASP A 52 13.02 12.32 -21.93
N LEU A 53 12.75 11.23 -21.21
CA LEU A 53 13.25 9.88 -21.48
C LEU A 53 12.19 9.06 -22.22
N THR A 54 12.26 9.01 -23.55
CA THR A 54 11.43 8.09 -24.36
C THR A 54 12.15 6.77 -24.66
N ALA A 55 12.44 5.98 -23.62
CA ALA A 55 12.83 4.57 -23.73
C ALA A 55 11.85 3.70 -22.92
N ASN A 56 11.65 2.44 -23.30
CA ASN A 56 10.71 1.56 -22.59
C ASN A 56 11.33 1.12 -21.27
N ILE A 57 11.03 1.85 -20.20
CA ILE A 57 11.59 1.65 -18.86
C ILE A 57 11.08 0.38 -18.14
N TRP A 58 10.07 -0.30 -18.69
CA TRP A 58 9.37 -1.38 -17.99
C TRP A 58 9.95 -2.76 -18.29
N VAL A 59 10.61 -2.93 -19.43
CA VAL A 59 11.08 -4.24 -19.89
C VAL A 59 12.44 -4.14 -20.59
N THR A 60 13.30 -5.12 -20.31
CA THR A 60 14.57 -5.36 -21.01
C THR A 60 14.57 -6.77 -21.56
N ILE A 61 15.00 -6.94 -22.81
CA ILE A 61 15.10 -8.25 -23.48
C ILE A 61 16.57 -8.52 -23.75
N GLY A 62 17.12 -9.53 -23.10
CA GLY A 62 18.49 -9.98 -23.31
C GLY A 62 18.63 -10.76 -24.62
N THR A 63 19.83 -10.75 -25.20
CA THR A 63 20.17 -11.56 -26.38
C THR A 63 20.16 -13.07 -26.09
N ASP A 64 20.04 -13.44 -24.82
CA ASP A 64 19.86 -14.81 -24.29
C ASP A 64 18.38 -15.19 -24.12
N ASP A 65 17.45 -14.40 -24.66
CA ASP A 65 16.00 -14.47 -24.49
C ASP A 65 15.45 -14.13 -23.09
N THR A 66 16.29 -13.72 -22.14
CA THR A 66 15.79 -13.34 -20.80
C THR A 66 14.97 -12.06 -20.91
N VAL A 67 13.71 -12.09 -20.45
CA VAL A 67 12.84 -10.91 -20.41
C VAL A 67 12.77 -10.38 -18.98
N THR A 68 13.46 -9.29 -18.69
CA THR A 68 13.44 -8.67 -17.36
C THR A 68 12.36 -7.60 -17.30
N ILE A 69 11.39 -7.75 -16.40
CA ILE A 69 10.28 -6.82 -16.22
C ILE A 69 10.37 -6.14 -14.87
N GLN A 70 10.35 -4.81 -14.89
CA GLN A 70 10.39 -3.97 -13.70
C GLN A 70 8.98 -3.80 -13.12
N TYR A 71 8.82 -3.91 -11.79
CA TYR A 71 7.55 -3.66 -11.13
C TYR A 71 7.64 -2.56 -10.03
N PRO A 72 6.74 -1.56 -10.04
CA PRO A 72 6.85 -0.35 -9.21
C PRO A 72 5.98 -0.38 -7.95
N ALA A 73 5.98 -1.49 -7.22
CA ALA A 73 5.10 -1.63 -6.06
C ALA A 73 5.75 -2.43 -4.92
N THR A 74 5.25 -2.22 -3.70
CA THR A 74 5.64 -3.05 -2.55
C THR A 74 4.81 -4.32 -2.53
N GLU A 75 5.43 -5.49 -2.56
CA GLU A 75 4.74 -6.77 -2.38
C GLU A 75 4.54 -7.09 -0.89
N MET A 76 3.29 -7.12 -0.44
CA MET A 76 2.89 -7.37 0.96
C MET A 76 1.89 -8.52 1.14
N GLY A 77 1.78 -9.41 0.13
CA GLY A 77 0.86 -10.56 0.13
C GLY A 77 -0.26 -10.46 -0.91
N GLN A 78 -0.38 -9.35 -1.64
CA GLN A 78 -1.41 -9.10 -2.66
C GLN A 78 -1.06 -9.62 -4.06
N GLY A 79 0.18 -10.06 -4.31
CA GLY A 79 0.59 -10.67 -5.58
C GLY A 79 0.92 -9.68 -6.70
N THR A 80 1.12 -8.40 -6.39
CA THR A 80 1.48 -7.36 -7.36
C THR A 80 2.83 -7.59 -8.04
N SER A 81 3.79 -8.22 -7.34
CA SER A 81 5.07 -8.61 -7.95
C SER A 81 4.91 -9.66 -9.04
N THR A 82 3.78 -10.37 -9.10
CA THR A 82 3.45 -11.31 -10.18
C THR A 82 2.49 -10.66 -11.17
N ALA A 83 1.40 -10.05 -10.68
CA ALA A 83 0.32 -9.53 -11.51
C ALA A 83 0.80 -8.43 -12.47
N LEU A 84 1.63 -7.47 -12.03
CA LEU A 84 2.09 -6.39 -12.89
C LEU A 84 3.00 -6.93 -14.02
N PRO A 85 4.05 -7.73 -13.75
CA PRO A 85 4.84 -8.33 -14.82
C PRO A 85 4.04 -9.26 -15.73
N LEU A 86 3.04 -9.97 -15.20
CA LEU A 86 2.20 -10.87 -15.99
C LEU A 86 1.36 -10.11 -17.02
N ILE A 87 0.81 -8.95 -16.66
CA ILE A 87 0.10 -8.06 -17.60
C ILE A 87 1.02 -7.65 -18.76
N LEU A 88 2.26 -7.24 -18.45
CA LEU A 88 3.23 -6.86 -19.48
C LEU A 88 3.61 -8.05 -20.35
N ALA A 89 3.94 -9.19 -19.75
CA ALA A 89 4.38 -10.38 -20.46
C ALA A 89 3.29 -10.91 -21.40
N ASP A 90 2.03 -10.88 -20.98
CA ASP A 90 0.89 -11.25 -21.81
C ASP A 90 0.75 -10.33 -23.02
N GLU A 91 0.80 -9.02 -22.80
CA GLU A 91 0.76 -8.05 -23.89
C GLU A 91 2.04 -8.09 -24.74
N LEU A 92 3.19 -8.50 -24.22
CA LEU A 92 4.42 -8.65 -24.99
C LEU A 92 4.45 -9.95 -25.82
N ASP A 93 3.57 -10.92 -25.56
CA ASP A 93 3.75 -12.32 -26.00
C ASP A 93 5.06 -12.94 -25.48
N ALA A 94 5.50 -12.54 -24.29
CA ALA A 94 6.69 -13.11 -23.67
C ALA A 94 6.41 -14.52 -23.14
N ASP A 95 7.36 -15.43 -23.30
CA ASP A 95 7.37 -16.69 -22.59
C ASP A 95 7.60 -16.43 -21.09
N TRP A 96 6.56 -16.69 -20.28
CA TRP A 96 6.59 -16.48 -18.83
C TRP A 96 7.75 -17.19 -18.14
N ASP A 97 8.23 -18.33 -18.65
CA ASP A 97 9.35 -19.06 -18.06
C ASP A 97 10.69 -18.38 -18.28
N LYS A 98 10.78 -17.47 -19.26
CA LYS A 98 11.95 -16.62 -19.52
C LYS A 98 11.87 -15.25 -18.82
N VAL A 99 10.77 -14.99 -18.09
CA VAL A 99 10.57 -13.71 -17.41
C VAL A 99 11.31 -13.68 -16.07
N LYS A 100 12.20 -12.70 -15.92
CA LYS A 100 12.79 -12.27 -14.65
C LYS A 100 12.07 -11.02 -14.14
N ILE A 101 11.84 -10.94 -12.84
CA ILE A 101 11.12 -9.83 -12.22
C ILE A 101 12.07 -9.07 -11.31
N GLU A 102 12.09 -7.75 -11.45
CA GLU A 102 12.92 -6.86 -10.66
C GLU A 102 12.10 -5.70 -10.07
N THR A 103 12.43 -5.31 -8.85
CA THR A 103 11.86 -4.10 -8.23
C THR A 103 12.53 -2.87 -8.83
N VAL A 104 11.74 -1.83 -9.10
CA VAL A 104 12.28 -0.56 -9.59
C VAL A 104 13.18 0.13 -8.56
N ALA A 105 14.18 0.86 -9.04
CA ALA A 105 14.78 1.94 -8.27
C ALA A 105 13.72 3.03 -8.00
N VAL A 106 13.84 3.74 -6.88
CA VAL A 106 12.88 4.79 -6.54
C VAL A 106 13.03 5.98 -7.50
N HIS A 107 12.13 6.05 -8.49
CA HIS A 107 12.11 7.09 -9.51
C HIS A 107 10.66 7.44 -9.89
N ASP A 108 10.10 8.42 -9.19
CA ASP A 108 8.67 8.79 -9.26
C ASP A 108 8.22 9.21 -10.66
N GLU A 109 9.03 9.97 -11.39
CA GLU A 109 8.70 10.41 -12.76
C GLU A 109 8.48 9.24 -13.72
N ALA A 110 9.24 8.16 -13.56
CA ALA A 110 9.21 7.03 -14.46
C ALA A 110 8.14 6.01 -14.03
N TYR A 111 8.08 5.72 -12.73
CA TYR A 111 7.35 4.57 -12.18
C TYR A 111 6.19 4.95 -11.25
N GLY A 112 5.97 6.23 -11.04
CA GLY A 112 4.98 6.79 -10.13
C GLY A 112 3.57 6.24 -10.29
N ASN A 113 2.89 6.05 -9.16
CA ASN A 113 1.49 5.64 -9.17
C ASN A 113 0.60 6.85 -9.50
N PRO A 114 -0.13 6.84 -10.64
CA PRO A 114 -0.94 8.00 -11.05
C PRO A 114 -2.06 8.36 -10.08
N PHE A 115 -2.52 7.42 -9.26
CA PHE A 115 -3.55 7.68 -8.25
C PHE A 115 -2.98 8.28 -6.95
N PHE A 116 -1.66 8.39 -6.83
CA PHE A 116 -0.97 9.01 -5.70
C PHE A 116 0.01 10.10 -6.15
N GLN A 117 -0.43 10.98 -7.06
CA GLN A 117 0.37 12.11 -7.56
C GLN A 117 1.73 11.67 -8.15
N ASN A 118 1.75 10.52 -8.83
CA ASN A 118 2.95 9.88 -9.38
C ASN A 118 4.04 9.54 -8.33
N MET A 119 3.67 9.32 -7.07
CA MET A 119 4.61 8.75 -6.09
C MET A 119 4.58 7.22 -6.14
N LEU A 120 5.72 6.57 -5.87
CA LEU A 120 5.78 5.14 -5.52
C LEU A 120 5.11 4.91 -4.17
N TYR A 121 3.82 4.59 -4.24
CA TYR A 121 2.95 4.38 -3.10
C TYR A 121 2.00 3.21 -3.37
N THR A 122 2.09 2.18 -2.52
CA THR A 122 1.21 1.02 -2.51
C THR A 122 0.18 1.11 -1.37
N ALA A 123 -1.02 1.62 -1.67
CA ALA A 123 -2.17 1.64 -0.75
C ALA A 123 -3.52 1.64 -1.49
N GLY A 124 -4.61 1.50 -0.71
CA GLY A 124 -5.98 1.60 -1.20
C GLY A 124 -6.41 0.50 -2.16
N SER A 125 -5.67 -0.61 -2.26
CA SER A 125 -5.94 -1.67 -3.25
C SER A 125 -5.94 -1.16 -4.71
N LEU A 126 -5.17 -0.10 -4.98
CA LEU A 126 -5.19 0.62 -6.25
C LEU A 126 -4.10 0.20 -7.23
N THR A 127 -3.09 -0.56 -6.81
CA THR A 127 -1.87 -0.81 -7.60
C THR A 127 -2.18 -1.35 -8.99
N VAL A 128 -2.88 -2.48 -9.12
CA VAL A 128 -3.19 -3.04 -10.44
C VAL A 128 -4.03 -2.06 -11.25
N GLN A 129 -5.06 -1.44 -10.66
CA GLN A 129 -5.92 -0.48 -11.37
C GLN A 129 -5.14 0.72 -11.92
N ALA A 130 -4.19 1.24 -11.14
CA ALA A 130 -3.40 2.41 -11.50
C ALA A 130 -2.40 2.12 -12.63
N TYR A 131 -1.84 0.91 -12.66
CA TYR A 131 -0.80 0.53 -13.62
C TYR A 131 -1.31 -0.28 -14.82
N PHE A 132 -2.54 -0.81 -14.78
CA PHE A 132 -3.05 -1.79 -15.75
C PHE A 132 -2.84 -1.34 -17.19
N GLU A 133 -3.37 -0.17 -17.57
CA GLU A 133 -3.26 0.31 -18.95
C GLU A 133 -1.83 0.71 -19.33
N ARG A 134 -1.09 1.38 -18.43
CA ARG A 134 0.30 1.80 -18.70
C ARG A 134 1.21 0.60 -18.99
N ILE A 135 1.05 -0.48 -18.23
CA ILE A 135 1.86 -1.69 -18.37
C ILE A 135 1.47 -2.48 -19.62
N ARG A 136 0.19 -2.52 -19.99
CA ARG A 136 -0.23 -3.08 -21.29
C ARG A 136 0.39 -2.29 -22.44
N LEU A 137 0.25 -0.97 -22.43
CA LEU A 137 0.87 -0.13 -23.46
C LEU A 137 2.38 -0.40 -23.58
N ALA A 138 3.09 -0.51 -22.46
CA ALA A 138 4.52 -0.84 -22.48
C ALA A 138 4.82 -2.22 -23.12
N GLY A 139 4.02 -3.25 -22.81
CA GLY A 139 4.15 -4.58 -23.44
C GLY A 139 3.88 -4.54 -24.94
N ALA A 140 2.81 -3.85 -25.37
CA ALA A 140 2.45 -3.71 -26.78
C ALA A 140 3.50 -2.93 -27.58
N GLN A 141 4.07 -1.87 -26.99
CA GLN A 141 5.16 -1.09 -27.59
C GLN A 141 6.39 -1.96 -27.84
N ALA A 142 6.80 -2.76 -26.85
CA ALA A 142 7.92 -3.67 -26.99
C ALA A 142 7.63 -4.74 -28.06
N ARG A 143 6.44 -5.34 -28.08
CA ARG A 143 6.01 -6.32 -29.10
C ARG A 143 6.08 -5.71 -30.51
N LYS A 144 5.54 -4.50 -30.70
CA LYS A 144 5.53 -3.79 -31.98
C LYS A 144 6.94 -3.56 -32.51
N LEU A 145 7.85 -3.07 -31.66
CA LEU A 145 9.25 -2.85 -32.03
C LEU A 145 9.95 -4.16 -32.47
N LEU A 146 9.71 -5.27 -31.78
CA LEU A 146 10.28 -6.57 -32.14
C LEU A 146 9.74 -7.08 -33.49
N VAL A 147 8.43 -7.00 -33.70
CA VAL A 147 7.80 -7.45 -34.95
C VAL A 147 8.24 -6.59 -36.13
N GLU A 148 8.32 -5.25 -35.95
CA GLU A 148 8.83 -4.33 -36.97
C GLU A 148 10.30 -4.61 -37.30
N SER A 149 11.13 -4.89 -36.29
CA SER A 149 12.54 -5.27 -36.47
C SER A 149 12.69 -6.57 -37.25
N ALA A 150 11.88 -7.59 -36.93
CA ALA A 150 11.87 -8.86 -37.64
C ALA A 150 11.39 -8.70 -39.09
N ALA A 151 10.33 -7.91 -39.32
CA ALA A 151 9.82 -7.57 -40.64
C ALA A 151 10.89 -6.89 -41.51
N ALA A 152 11.59 -5.90 -40.94
CA ALA A 152 12.70 -5.22 -41.61
C ALA A 152 13.85 -6.17 -41.93
N ARG A 153 14.18 -7.09 -41.01
CA ARG A 153 15.25 -8.08 -41.20
C ARG A 153 14.95 -9.08 -42.31
N TRP A 154 13.69 -9.48 -42.45
CA TRP A 154 13.22 -10.43 -43.46
C TRP A 154 12.78 -9.78 -44.78
N GLY A 155 12.55 -8.46 -44.79
CA GLY A 155 12.06 -7.74 -45.95
C GLY A 155 10.60 -8.08 -46.30
N VAL A 156 9.77 -8.34 -45.29
CA VAL A 156 8.35 -8.71 -45.44
C VAL A 156 7.44 -7.69 -44.73
N PRO A 157 6.15 -7.55 -45.12
CA PRO A 157 5.20 -6.72 -44.40
C PRO A 157 4.95 -7.21 -42.96
N VAL A 158 4.85 -6.28 -42.00
CA VAL A 158 4.50 -6.57 -40.60
C VAL A 158 3.20 -7.37 -40.47
N THR A 159 2.23 -7.12 -41.36
CA THR A 159 0.93 -7.80 -41.41
C THR A 159 1.03 -9.29 -41.76
N GLU A 160 2.17 -9.77 -42.26
CA GLU A 160 2.42 -11.18 -42.54
C GLU A 160 3.06 -11.91 -41.34
N LEU A 161 3.35 -11.19 -40.25
CA LEU A 161 4.02 -11.73 -39.07
C LEU A 161 3.03 -12.02 -37.95
N GLU A 162 3.30 -13.12 -37.25
CA GLU A 162 2.60 -13.54 -36.04
C GLU A 162 3.59 -13.66 -34.88
N THR A 163 3.07 -13.77 -33.66
CA THR A 163 3.89 -14.02 -32.47
C THR A 163 3.44 -15.30 -31.76
N GLU A 164 4.42 -16.01 -31.23
CA GLU A 164 4.30 -17.07 -30.23
C GLU A 164 5.11 -16.65 -29.00
N PRO A 165 5.04 -17.37 -27.85
CA PRO A 165 5.82 -17.03 -26.67
C PRO A 165 7.30 -16.78 -26.97
N SER A 166 7.71 -15.52 -26.83
CA SER A 166 9.06 -14.99 -27.11
C SER A 166 9.60 -15.27 -28.53
N VAL A 167 8.74 -15.41 -29.54
CA VAL A 167 9.15 -15.68 -30.93
C VAL A 167 8.28 -14.89 -31.92
N VAL A 168 8.90 -14.30 -32.94
CA VAL A 168 8.21 -13.76 -34.13
C VAL A 168 8.29 -14.79 -35.26
N ILE A 169 7.19 -14.97 -36.00
CA ILE A 169 7.02 -16.01 -37.01
C ILE A 169 6.52 -15.39 -38.31
N HIS A 170 7.11 -15.82 -39.42
CA HIS A 170 6.57 -15.54 -40.75
C HIS A 170 5.99 -16.84 -41.35
N ALA A 171 4.68 -17.03 -41.21
CA ALA A 171 4.02 -18.31 -41.53
C ALA A 171 4.20 -18.76 -42.98
N ALA A 172 4.22 -17.82 -43.94
CA ALA A 172 4.35 -18.14 -45.36
C ALA A 172 5.72 -18.75 -45.73
N SER A 173 6.78 -18.37 -45.02
CA SER A 173 8.14 -18.86 -45.24
C SER A 173 8.58 -19.94 -44.25
N GLY A 174 7.90 -20.04 -43.10
CA GLY A 174 8.32 -20.85 -41.96
C GLY A 174 9.50 -20.28 -41.17
N GLN A 175 9.95 -19.05 -41.45
CA GLN A 175 11.01 -18.40 -40.70
C GLN A 175 10.54 -18.02 -39.28
N ARG A 176 11.49 -18.10 -38.34
CA ARG A 176 11.27 -17.83 -36.91
C ARG A 176 12.47 -17.11 -36.35
N LEU A 177 12.25 -16.13 -35.49
CA LEU A 177 13.29 -15.45 -34.72
C LEU A 177 12.81 -15.31 -33.28
N SER A 178 13.64 -15.74 -32.33
CA SER A 178 13.43 -15.49 -30.92
C SER A 178 13.57 -14.01 -30.58
N TYR A 179 12.99 -13.57 -29.47
CA TYR A 179 13.08 -12.17 -29.04
C TYR A 179 14.52 -11.74 -28.75
N GLY A 180 15.36 -12.63 -28.22
CA GLY A 180 16.78 -12.39 -27.99
C GLY A 180 17.58 -12.29 -29.28
N GLU A 181 17.28 -13.12 -30.30
CA GLU A 181 17.86 -12.94 -31.64
C GLU A 181 17.49 -11.58 -32.23
N ILE A 182 16.23 -11.17 -32.11
CA ILE A 182 15.76 -9.85 -32.57
C ILE A 182 16.48 -8.73 -31.82
N ALA A 183 16.56 -8.82 -30.50
CA ALA A 183 17.26 -7.86 -29.65
C ALA A 183 18.73 -7.66 -30.04
N SER A 184 19.40 -8.66 -30.61
CA SER A 184 20.79 -8.54 -31.06
C SER A 184 21.02 -7.59 -32.24
N PHE A 185 19.96 -7.24 -32.98
CA PHE A 185 20.03 -6.35 -34.14
C PHE A 185 18.97 -5.25 -34.16
N THR A 186 18.03 -5.21 -33.20
CA THR A 186 17.08 -4.11 -33.06
C THR A 186 17.78 -2.83 -32.64
N GLU A 187 17.60 -1.78 -33.44
CA GLU A 187 17.94 -0.42 -33.04
C GLU A 187 16.74 0.22 -32.35
N VAL A 188 16.89 0.60 -31.08
CA VAL A 188 15.81 1.24 -30.33
C VAL A 188 15.69 2.70 -30.80
N PRO A 189 14.52 3.13 -31.32
CA PRO A 189 14.33 4.50 -31.77
C PRO A 189 14.35 5.48 -30.58
N ALA A 190 14.68 6.75 -30.86
CA ALA A 190 14.65 7.81 -29.85
C ALA A 190 13.24 8.03 -29.26
N THR A 191 12.21 7.71 -30.02
CA THR A 191 10.81 7.72 -29.59
C THR A 191 10.19 6.37 -29.90
N LEU A 192 9.61 5.73 -28.90
CA LEU A 192 8.91 4.46 -29.07
C LEU A 192 7.67 4.62 -29.97
N PRO A 193 7.25 3.55 -30.68
CA PRO A 193 6.03 3.59 -31.46
C PRO A 193 4.83 3.91 -30.56
N GLU A 194 3.94 4.75 -31.07
CA GLU A 194 2.62 4.94 -30.45
C GLU A 194 1.79 3.66 -30.59
N ILE A 195 1.00 3.38 -29.55
CA ILE A 195 0.04 2.26 -29.50
C ILE A 195 -1.33 2.87 -29.26
N ALA A 196 -2.20 2.75 -30.26
CA ALA A 196 -3.61 3.08 -30.10
C ALA A 196 -4.31 2.04 -29.22
N ALA A 197 -5.42 2.42 -28.59
CA ALA A 197 -6.14 1.55 -27.65
C ALA A 197 -6.68 0.26 -28.32
N ASP A 198 -6.95 0.29 -29.63
CA ASP A 198 -7.38 -0.85 -30.44
C ASP A 198 -6.22 -1.75 -30.91
N GLU A 199 -4.96 -1.33 -30.74
CA GLU A 199 -3.76 -2.15 -30.94
C GLU A 199 -3.40 -3.01 -29.70
N LEU A 200 -4.03 -2.73 -28.55
CA LEU A 200 -3.91 -3.58 -27.36
C LEU A 200 -4.70 -4.89 -27.56
N LYS A 201 -4.17 -5.99 -27.04
CA LYS A 201 -4.86 -7.28 -27.11
C LYS A 201 -6.25 -7.20 -26.45
N PRO A 202 -7.32 -7.68 -27.11
CA PRO A 202 -8.59 -7.84 -26.45
C PRO A 202 -8.51 -8.91 -25.37
N PHE A 203 -9.32 -8.81 -24.32
CA PHE A 203 -9.24 -9.69 -23.16
C PHE A 203 -9.31 -11.20 -23.48
N GLY A 204 -10.03 -11.58 -24.54
CA GLY A 204 -10.14 -12.98 -24.98
C GLY A 204 -8.90 -13.54 -25.73
N GLN A 205 -7.89 -12.71 -25.98
CA GLN A 205 -6.63 -13.11 -26.64
C GLN A 205 -5.44 -13.12 -25.67
N HIS A 206 -5.68 -12.89 -24.39
CA HIS A 206 -4.65 -13.01 -23.38
C HIS A 206 -4.31 -14.48 -23.09
N ARG A 207 -3.02 -14.74 -22.88
CA ARG A 207 -2.51 -16.09 -22.59
C ARG A 207 -2.54 -16.42 -21.10
N TYR A 208 -2.27 -15.42 -20.27
CA TYR A 208 -2.05 -15.53 -18.84
C TYR A 208 -3.13 -14.79 -18.03
N LEU A 209 -3.60 -13.62 -18.49
CA LEU A 209 -4.64 -12.88 -17.79
C LEU A 209 -5.95 -13.68 -17.76
N GLY A 210 -6.51 -13.85 -16.56
CA GLY A 210 -7.68 -14.70 -16.33
C GLY A 210 -7.36 -16.17 -16.03
N SER A 211 -6.09 -16.55 -15.94
CA SER A 211 -5.65 -17.90 -15.58
C SER A 211 -4.96 -17.96 -14.21
N ASP A 212 -4.91 -19.16 -13.61
CA ASP A 212 -4.26 -19.41 -12.32
C ASP A 212 -2.74 -19.60 -12.50
N ILE A 213 -2.00 -18.50 -12.40
CA ILE A 213 -0.53 -18.50 -12.49
C ILE A 213 0.11 -18.52 -11.08
N PRO A 214 1.03 -19.46 -10.80
CA PRO A 214 1.78 -19.47 -9.54
C PRO A 214 2.55 -18.16 -9.31
N ARG A 215 2.45 -17.64 -8.09
CA ARG A 215 3.10 -16.40 -7.67
C ARG A 215 4.62 -16.55 -7.61
N ARG A 216 5.34 -15.63 -8.27
CA ARG A 216 6.81 -15.60 -8.33
C ARG A 216 7.48 -15.26 -7.00
N ASP A 217 6.77 -14.59 -6.11
CA ASP A 217 7.29 -14.21 -4.78
C ASP A 217 7.13 -15.31 -3.72
N VAL A 218 6.39 -16.39 -3.98
CA VAL A 218 6.13 -17.45 -3.00
C VAL A 218 7.37 -18.30 -2.67
N PRO A 219 8.15 -18.81 -3.64
CA PRO A 219 9.27 -19.70 -3.34
C PRO A 219 10.25 -19.12 -2.32
N ALA A 220 10.70 -17.88 -2.54
CA ALA A 220 11.65 -17.19 -1.65
C ALA A 220 11.08 -16.94 -0.24
N LYS A 221 9.76 -16.77 -0.12
CA LYS A 221 9.08 -16.61 1.18
C LYS A 221 8.95 -17.95 1.92
N THR A 222 8.83 -19.05 1.18
CA THR A 222 8.67 -20.40 1.78
C THR A 222 9.98 -21.05 2.17
N ASP A 223 11.09 -20.75 1.48
CA ASP A 223 12.41 -21.29 1.81
C ASP A 223 13.24 -20.37 2.73
N GLY A 224 12.73 -19.18 3.03
CA GLY A 224 13.37 -18.20 3.91
C GLY A 224 14.46 -17.35 3.25
N SER A 225 14.62 -17.40 1.93
CA SER A 225 15.60 -16.58 1.21
C SER A 225 15.15 -15.13 0.97
N ALA A 226 13.84 -14.85 1.02
CA ALA A 226 13.28 -13.50 0.91
C ALA A 226 13.81 -12.58 2.02
N GLN A 227 14.34 -11.42 1.65
CA GLN A 227 14.88 -10.43 2.58
C GLN A 227 13.82 -9.38 2.95
N PHE A 228 13.39 -9.39 4.21
CA PHE A 228 12.55 -8.36 4.80
C PHE A 228 13.41 -7.25 5.40
N GLY A 229 12.81 -6.13 5.80
CA GLY A 229 13.54 -5.02 6.41
C GLY A 229 14.24 -5.44 7.70
N ILE A 230 13.59 -6.32 8.47
CA ILE A 230 14.19 -6.88 9.69
C ILE A 230 15.35 -7.82 9.40
N ASP A 231 15.58 -8.26 8.16
CA ASP A 231 16.72 -9.11 7.80
C ASP A 231 17.95 -8.29 7.39
N ALA A 232 17.78 -7.01 7.04
CA ALA A 232 18.86 -6.15 6.53
C ALA A 232 20.13 -6.22 7.40
N GLN A 233 21.26 -6.53 6.76
CA GLN A 233 22.59 -6.54 7.38
C GLN A 233 23.50 -5.63 6.56
N VAL A 234 24.15 -4.66 7.20
CA VAL A 234 25.14 -3.80 6.54
C VAL A 234 26.47 -3.81 7.31
N PRO A 235 27.63 -3.72 6.63
CA PRO A 235 28.92 -3.80 7.28
C PRO A 235 29.08 -2.75 8.39
N GLY A 236 29.56 -3.18 9.56
CA GLY A 236 29.83 -2.29 10.70
C GLY A 236 28.59 -1.80 11.43
N MET A 237 27.40 -2.35 11.15
CA MET A 237 26.19 -1.92 11.84
C MET A 237 26.15 -2.33 13.31
N VAL A 238 25.47 -1.50 14.11
CA VAL A 238 25.09 -1.78 15.50
C VAL A 238 23.56 -1.87 15.61
N TYR A 239 23.08 -2.39 16.73
CA TYR A 239 21.66 -2.53 17.02
C TYR A 239 21.22 -1.51 18.05
N ALA A 240 19.99 -1.02 17.90
CA ALA A 240 19.37 -0.14 18.86
C ALA A 240 17.99 -0.65 19.29
N SER A 241 17.73 -0.54 20.59
CA SER A 241 16.40 -0.73 21.20
C SER A 241 16.04 0.52 21.99
N ILE A 242 14.78 0.93 21.92
CA ILE A 242 14.35 2.24 22.41
C ILE A 242 13.31 2.05 23.49
N LEU A 243 13.55 2.67 24.64
CA LEU A 243 12.54 2.86 25.67
C LEU A 243 11.79 4.15 25.34
N HIS A 244 10.65 4.02 24.67
CA HIS A 244 9.78 5.15 24.36
C HIS A 244 9.13 5.72 25.62
N ALA A 245 8.82 7.01 25.57
CA ALA A 245 8.02 7.64 26.61
C ALA A 245 6.63 6.95 26.69
N PRO A 246 6.10 6.69 27.91
CA PRO A 246 4.82 6.00 28.08
C PRO A 246 3.62 6.71 27.44
N VAL A 247 3.67 8.05 27.35
CA VAL A 247 2.64 8.88 26.74
C VAL A 247 3.26 9.70 25.61
N GLU A 248 2.51 9.84 24.51
CA GLU A 248 2.96 10.62 23.37
C GLU A 248 3.26 12.08 23.76
N GLY A 249 4.34 12.65 23.22
CA GLY A 249 4.74 14.03 23.48
C GLY A 249 5.51 14.25 24.77
N GLU A 250 5.84 13.17 25.49
CA GLU A 250 6.66 13.24 26.69
C GLU A 250 8.12 12.96 26.43
N GLU A 251 8.95 13.48 27.33
CA GLU A 251 10.40 13.43 27.25
C GLU A 251 11.00 12.87 28.53
N ALA A 252 12.22 12.35 28.41
CA ALA A 252 12.99 11.86 29.56
C ALA A 252 13.63 13.05 30.31
N LEU A 253 13.20 13.27 31.55
CA LEU A 253 13.79 14.30 32.44
C LEU A 253 15.11 13.79 33.04
N GLU A 254 15.03 12.62 33.69
CA GLU A 254 16.17 11.96 34.33
C GLU A 254 16.33 10.56 33.76
N VAL A 255 17.58 10.15 33.55
CA VAL A 255 17.93 8.83 33.01
C VAL A 255 19.06 8.28 33.86
N ASP A 256 18.79 7.19 34.59
CA ASP A 256 19.81 6.34 35.18
C ASP A 256 20.06 5.17 34.21
N ASP A 257 21.22 5.21 33.57
CA ASP A 257 21.68 4.24 32.59
C ASP A 257 22.79 3.33 33.13
N SER A 258 23.08 3.39 34.43
CA SER A 258 24.21 2.68 35.04
C SER A 258 24.10 1.16 34.87
N ALA A 259 22.90 0.60 35.08
CA ALA A 259 22.62 -0.81 34.88
C ALA A 259 22.67 -1.21 33.40
N ALA A 260 22.19 -0.34 32.50
CA ALA A 260 22.24 -0.59 31.06
C ALA A 260 23.69 -0.64 30.55
N ARG A 261 24.54 0.30 30.96
CA ARG A 261 25.97 0.35 30.57
C ARG A 261 26.80 -0.80 31.15
N ALA A 262 26.34 -1.44 32.21
CA ALA A 262 27.01 -2.60 32.79
C ALA A 262 26.81 -3.89 31.95
N ILE A 263 25.88 -3.89 31.00
CA ILE A 263 25.62 -5.04 30.13
C ILE A 263 26.67 -5.11 29.03
N ALA A 264 27.33 -6.27 28.91
CA ALA A 264 28.35 -6.48 27.90
C ALA A 264 27.80 -6.29 26.48
N GLY A 265 28.52 -5.51 25.66
CA GLY A 265 28.16 -5.19 24.29
C GLY A 265 27.33 -3.91 24.13
N VAL A 266 26.82 -3.31 25.21
CA VAL A 266 26.23 -1.96 25.17
C VAL A 266 27.34 -0.93 24.96
N THR A 267 27.23 -0.12 23.92
CA THR A 267 28.22 0.90 23.56
C THR A 267 27.76 2.29 23.99
N ASP A 268 26.48 2.60 23.77
CA ASP A 268 25.93 3.94 23.96
C ASP A 268 24.52 3.90 24.55
N VAL A 269 24.18 4.98 25.26
CA VAL A 269 22.82 5.29 25.70
C VAL A 269 22.56 6.73 25.32
N ILE A 270 21.56 6.95 24.47
CA ILE A 270 21.30 8.21 23.78
C ILE A 270 19.89 8.68 24.11
N ARG A 271 19.76 9.92 24.60
CA ARG A 271 18.45 10.54 24.79
C ARG A 271 17.88 10.94 23.43
N LEU A 272 16.64 10.56 23.18
CA LEU A 272 15.85 10.98 22.03
C LEU A 272 14.79 11.99 22.50
N PRO A 273 14.22 12.82 21.60
CA PRO A 273 13.11 13.70 21.99
C PRO A 273 11.85 12.96 22.49
N TRP A 274 11.76 11.65 22.28
CA TRP A 274 10.59 10.82 22.59
C TRP A 274 10.95 9.51 23.32
N GLY A 275 12.15 9.42 23.88
CA GLY A 275 12.60 8.19 24.54
C GLY A 275 14.09 8.15 24.86
N VAL A 276 14.59 6.96 25.19
CA VAL A 276 16.01 6.68 25.41
C VAL A 276 16.41 5.46 24.60
N ALA A 277 17.36 5.61 23.70
CA ALA A 277 17.92 4.51 22.92
C ALA A 277 19.10 3.88 23.66
N VAL A 278 19.17 2.55 23.63
CA VAL A 278 20.36 1.78 23.99
C VAL A 278 20.93 1.18 22.72
N VAL A 279 22.20 1.44 22.45
CA VAL A 279 22.95 0.97 21.29
C VAL A 279 23.93 -0.12 21.72
N ALA A 280 24.01 -1.19 20.94
CA ALA A 280 24.88 -2.33 21.26
C ALA A 280 25.35 -3.10 20.01
N GLU A 281 26.38 -3.91 20.20
CA GLU A 281 26.93 -4.81 19.15
C GLU A 281 25.96 -5.93 18.74
N THR A 282 24.98 -6.26 19.59
CA THR A 282 23.95 -7.27 19.34
C THR A 282 22.58 -6.76 19.72
N TYR A 283 21.54 -7.30 19.08
CA TYR A 283 20.15 -6.95 19.40
C TYR A 283 19.79 -7.32 20.85
N GLU A 284 20.25 -8.47 21.34
CA GLU A 284 19.99 -8.93 22.70
C GLU A 284 20.56 -7.96 23.73
N ALA A 285 21.81 -7.50 23.55
CA ALA A 285 22.42 -6.53 24.44
C ALA A 285 21.70 -5.17 24.42
N SER A 286 21.29 -4.67 23.24
CA SER A 286 20.51 -3.42 23.16
C SER A 286 19.16 -3.56 23.88
N LYS A 287 18.49 -4.70 23.70
CA LYS A 287 17.20 -4.99 24.33
C LYS A 287 17.33 -5.09 25.85
N TRP A 288 18.28 -5.84 26.37
CA TRP A 288 18.48 -5.98 27.82
C TRP A 288 18.92 -4.66 28.45
N GLY A 289 19.75 -3.87 27.77
CA GLY A 289 20.10 -2.55 28.25
C GLY A 289 18.89 -1.62 28.30
N LYS A 290 18.01 -1.64 27.29
CA LYS A 290 16.73 -0.92 27.32
C LYS A 290 15.90 -1.31 28.54
N GLU A 291 15.78 -2.61 28.82
CA GLU A 291 15.02 -3.15 29.96
C GLU A 291 15.62 -2.77 31.33
N ALA A 292 16.92 -2.46 31.38
CA ALA A 292 17.62 -2.06 32.59
C ALA A 292 17.59 -0.54 32.86
N LEU A 293 17.07 0.27 31.94
CA LEU A 293 16.97 1.72 32.12
C LEU A 293 15.96 2.08 33.21
N VAL A 294 16.31 3.09 34.00
CA VAL A 294 15.37 3.76 34.91
C VAL A 294 15.23 5.21 34.46
N VAL A 295 14.02 5.60 34.09
CA VAL A 295 13.75 6.92 33.49
C VAL A 295 12.59 7.61 34.21
N THR A 296 12.80 8.87 34.56
CA THR A 296 11.76 9.79 35.00
C THR A 296 11.25 10.56 33.79
N TRP A 297 9.95 10.47 33.51
CA TRP A 297 9.31 11.13 32.37
C TRP A 297 8.65 12.45 32.76
N SER A 298 8.52 13.36 31.80
CA SER A 298 7.63 14.51 31.95
C SER A 298 6.18 14.05 32.09
N GLU A 299 5.31 14.90 32.68
CA GLU A 299 3.88 14.59 32.85
C GLU A 299 2.94 15.67 32.28
N ASN A 300 3.44 16.40 31.29
CA ASN A 300 2.80 17.60 30.74
C ASN A 300 2.06 17.34 29.41
N SER A 301 2.06 16.10 28.91
CA SER A 301 1.39 15.78 27.65
C SER A 301 -0.13 15.89 27.76
N PRO A 302 -0.81 16.53 26.79
CA PRO A 302 -2.28 16.54 26.74
C PRO A 302 -2.88 15.15 26.53
N PHE A 303 -2.11 14.19 26.01
CA PHE A 303 -2.54 12.81 25.79
C PHE A 303 -2.68 12.00 27.08
N ARG A 304 -2.19 12.49 28.23
CA ARG A 304 -2.43 11.85 29.53
C ARG A 304 -3.90 11.78 29.91
N GLN A 305 -4.69 12.70 29.38
CA GLN A 305 -6.12 12.76 29.65
C GLN A 305 -6.95 11.96 28.64
N ALA A 306 -6.31 11.24 27.70
CA ALA A 306 -7.03 10.42 26.74
C ALA A 306 -7.73 9.25 27.44
N ASP A 307 -9.02 9.10 27.18
CA ASP A 307 -9.86 8.07 27.76
C ASP A 307 -10.89 7.65 26.70
N LEU A 308 -10.78 6.41 26.24
CA LEU A 308 -11.54 5.94 25.07
C LEU A 308 -13.05 5.99 25.31
N GLU A 309 -13.51 5.65 26.50
CA GLU A 309 -14.94 5.63 26.85
C GLU A 309 -15.50 7.05 26.83
N THR A 310 -14.83 7.99 27.50
CA THR A 310 -15.21 9.41 27.49
C THR A 310 -15.17 10.01 26.08
N ASP A 311 -14.12 9.71 25.31
CA ASP A 311 -13.96 10.21 23.95
C ASP A 311 -15.09 9.67 23.02
N LEU A 312 -15.45 8.39 23.14
CA LEU A 312 -16.56 7.79 22.38
C LEU A 312 -17.94 8.34 22.78
N GLU A 313 -18.19 8.59 24.07
CA GLU A 313 -19.40 9.28 24.51
C GLU A 313 -19.50 10.67 23.91
N GLN A 314 -18.39 11.41 23.85
CA GLN A 314 -18.35 12.73 23.23
C GLN A 314 -18.66 12.64 21.74
N TYR A 315 -18.08 11.67 21.02
CA TYR A 315 -18.35 11.46 19.59
C TYR A 315 -19.81 11.12 19.33
N VAL A 316 -20.45 10.31 20.18
CA VAL A 316 -21.90 10.03 20.11
C VAL A 316 -22.71 11.31 20.25
N ARG A 317 -22.44 12.12 21.29
CA ARG A 317 -23.13 13.41 21.48
C ARG A 317 -22.96 14.33 20.27
N GLN A 318 -21.78 14.33 19.65
CA GLN A 318 -21.49 15.15 18.48
C GLN A 318 -22.24 14.69 17.21
N VAL A 319 -22.33 13.39 16.94
CA VAL A 319 -23.12 12.90 15.80
C VAL A 319 -24.63 13.03 16.04
N GLU A 320 -25.10 13.05 17.28
CA GLU A 320 -26.51 13.23 17.63
C GLU A 320 -26.94 14.71 17.65
N ASP A 321 -26.01 15.65 17.88
CA ASP A 321 -26.30 17.08 17.79
C ASP A 321 -26.39 17.55 16.34
N LEU A 322 -27.62 17.55 15.80
CA LEU A 322 -27.93 17.99 14.43
C LEU A 322 -27.71 19.50 14.20
N SER A 323 -27.44 20.29 15.25
CA SER A 323 -27.09 21.71 15.10
C SER A 323 -25.62 21.92 14.71
N LEU A 324 -24.77 20.92 14.93
CA LEU A 324 -23.38 20.94 14.47
C LEU A 324 -23.31 20.75 12.96
N SER A 325 -22.58 21.63 12.27
CA SER A 325 -22.29 21.44 10.85
C SER A 325 -21.16 20.43 10.67
N GLY A 326 -21.36 19.43 9.83
CA GLY A 326 -20.30 18.55 9.36
C GLY A 326 -19.68 19.05 8.06
N VAL A 327 -18.56 18.44 7.68
CA VAL A 327 -17.97 18.61 6.35
C VAL A 327 -18.55 17.53 5.44
N ALA A 328 -19.20 17.95 4.35
CA ALA A 328 -19.86 17.03 3.44
C ALA A 328 -18.84 16.19 2.66
N TRP A 329 -19.06 14.88 2.65
CA TRP A 329 -18.33 13.90 1.84
C TRP A 329 -19.09 13.56 0.55
N ARG A 330 -20.40 13.30 0.68
CA ARG A 330 -21.35 13.16 -0.42
C ARG A 330 -22.61 13.95 -0.06
N ALA A 331 -23.11 14.76 -0.98
CA ALA A 331 -24.38 15.47 -0.84
C ALA A 331 -25.14 15.40 -2.17
N GLU A 332 -26.42 15.03 -2.11
CA GLU A 332 -27.32 14.91 -3.25
C GLU A 332 -28.74 15.26 -2.82
N GLY A 333 -29.48 16.02 -3.63
CA GLY A 333 -30.83 16.47 -3.28
C GLY A 333 -30.89 17.44 -2.08
N ASP A 334 -32.08 17.58 -1.49
CA ASP A 334 -32.31 18.46 -0.33
C ASP A 334 -32.67 17.63 0.91
N ILE A 335 -31.66 17.31 1.72
CA ILE A 335 -31.83 16.54 2.96
C ILE A 335 -32.68 17.31 4.00
N THR A 336 -32.63 18.64 3.98
CA THR A 336 -33.31 19.47 5.00
C THR A 336 -34.81 19.45 4.77
N GLU A 337 -35.24 19.71 3.53
CA GLU A 337 -36.65 19.63 3.14
C GLU A 337 -37.17 18.19 3.28
N THR A 338 -36.37 17.20 2.87
CA THR A 338 -36.76 15.78 2.93
C THR A 338 -37.06 15.32 4.35
N PHE A 339 -36.20 15.62 5.32
CA PHE A 339 -36.44 15.23 6.71
C PHE A 339 -37.53 16.06 7.37
N ALA A 340 -37.71 17.34 7.00
CA ALA A 340 -38.80 18.17 7.50
C ALA A 340 -40.19 17.67 7.03
N GLY A 341 -40.26 17.11 5.82
CA GLY A 341 -41.48 16.56 5.22
C GLY A 341 -41.69 15.05 5.44
N ALA A 342 -40.80 14.37 6.16
CA ALA A 342 -40.84 12.92 6.32
C ALA A 342 -42.09 12.47 7.10
N ALA A 343 -42.74 11.41 6.61
CA ALA A 343 -43.84 10.76 7.34
C ALA A 343 -43.31 9.93 8.51
N GLN A 344 -42.10 9.38 8.38
CA GLN A 344 -41.40 8.67 9.42
C GLN A 344 -39.90 8.92 9.30
N VAL A 345 -39.23 9.07 10.44
CA VAL A 345 -37.76 9.08 10.52
C VAL A 345 -37.33 7.92 11.42
N VAL A 346 -36.37 7.14 10.95
CA VAL A 346 -35.69 6.09 11.74
C VAL A 346 -34.25 6.52 11.95
N GLU A 347 -33.73 6.31 13.15
CA GLU A 347 -32.37 6.71 13.52
C GLU A 347 -31.69 5.60 14.33
N ALA A 348 -30.40 5.43 14.12
CA ALA A 348 -29.57 4.50 14.89
C ALA A 348 -28.14 5.03 15.03
N THR A 349 -27.57 4.88 16.22
CA THR A 349 -26.20 5.29 16.53
C THR A 349 -25.30 4.04 16.64
N TYR A 350 -24.17 4.06 15.95
CA TYR A 350 -23.18 3.00 15.95
C TYR A 350 -21.84 3.51 16.47
N GLN A 351 -21.10 2.65 17.17
CA GLN A 351 -19.74 2.93 17.62
C GLN A 351 -18.78 1.90 17.04
N SER A 352 -17.50 2.26 16.97
CA SER A 352 -16.44 1.34 16.57
C SER A 352 -15.18 1.63 17.36
N ASP A 353 -14.62 0.57 17.93
CA ASP A 353 -13.37 0.64 18.69
C ASP A 353 -12.16 0.86 17.78
N PRO A 354 -11.04 1.34 18.35
CA PRO A 354 -9.76 1.34 17.68
C PRO A 354 -9.34 -0.07 17.28
N ALA A 355 -8.62 -0.20 16.16
CA ALA A 355 -8.06 -1.48 15.73
C ALA A 355 -6.56 -1.37 15.51
N TYR A 356 -5.83 -2.35 16.04
CA TYR A 356 -4.40 -2.51 15.82
C TYR A 356 -4.11 -3.37 14.58
N HIS A 357 -3.05 -3.04 13.86
CA HIS A 357 -2.66 -3.70 12.60
C HIS A 357 -2.16 -5.12 12.78
N ALA A 358 -1.48 -5.39 13.90
CA ALA A 358 -0.97 -6.70 14.27
C ALA A 358 -0.15 -7.42 13.18
N GLN A 359 0.60 -6.67 12.36
CA GLN A 359 1.57 -7.23 11.42
C GLN A 359 2.54 -8.21 12.10
N ILE A 360 3.01 -9.22 11.38
CA ILE A 360 3.92 -10.23 11.94
C ILE A 360 5.32 -9.64 12.15
N GLU A 361 5.83 -8.90 11.16
CA GLU A 361 7.09 -8.17 11.27
C GLU A 361 6.88 -6.88 12.08
N PRO A 362 7.49 -6.75 13.28
CA PRO A 362 7.47 -5.50 14.05
C PRO A 362 8.13 -4.36 13.29
N MET A 363 7.86 -3.12 13.71
CA MET A 363 8.53 -1.96 13.11
C MET A 363 10.04 -2.03 13.30
N ASN A 364 10.76 -1.74 12.22
CA ASN A 364 12.21 -1.78 12.17
C ASN A 364 12.70 -0.89 11.02
N ALA A 365 13.92 -0.41 11.14
CA ALA A 365 14.65 0.25 10.06
C ALA A 365 16.15 0.13 10.29
N THR A 366 16.90 0.04 9.20
CA THR A 366 18.36 0.23 9.23
C THR A 366 18.69 1.52 8.51
N ALA A 367 19.48 2.39 9.11
CA ALA A 367 19.90 3.64 8.51
C ALA A 367 21.40 3.87 8.68
N HIS A 368 22.00 4.55 7.72
CA HIS A 368 23.38 5.03 7.81
C HIS A 368 23.43 6.48 7.32
N VAL A 369 23.70 7.40 8.23
CA VAL A 369 23.81 8.83 7.95
C VAL A 369 25.27 9.20 7.70
N THR A 370 25.54 10.05 6.71
CA THR A 370 26.88 10.56 6.42
C THR A 370 27.41 11.44 7.55
N GLU A 371 28.74 11.57 7.64
CA GLU A 371 29.41 12.34 8.70
C GLU A 371 28.94 13.81 8.80
N ASP A 372 28.55 14.42 7.68
CA ASP A 372 28.00 15.79 7.65
C ASP A 372 26.52 15.89 8.07
N GLY A 373 25.86 14.75 8.30
CA GLY A 373 24.45 14.68 8.67
C GLY A 373 23.48 15.00 7.54
N LYS A 374 23.93 15.08 6.28
CA LYS A 374 23.14 15.61 5.14
C LYS A 374 22.79 14.58 4.06
N ALA A 375 23.21 13.34 4.18
CA ALA A 375 22.78 12.24 3.33
C ALA A 375 22.59 10.97 4.14
N ALA A 376 21.79 10.03 3.63
CA ALA A 376 21.58 8.75 4.29
C ALA A 376 21.23 7.61 3.33
N GLU A 377 21.62 6.40 3.72
CA GLU A 377 21.06 5.16 3.19
C GLU A 377 20.02 4.60 4.18
N LEU A 378 18.90 4.11 3.67
CA LEU A 378 17.79 3.59 4.48
C LEU A 378 17.28 2.26 3.92
N TRP A 379 17.34 1.20 4.73
CA TRP A 379 16.72 -0.10 4.45
C TRP A 379 15.46 -0.23 5.30
N VAL A 380 14.31 -0.29 4.64
CA VAL A 380 13.02 -0.28 5.33
C VAL A 380 11.95 -1.05 4.58
N SER A 381 11.16 -1.82 5.32
CA SER A 381 9.90 -2.38 4.84
C SER A 381 8.84 -1.29 4.87
N THR A 382 8.52 -0.71 3.72
CA THR A 382 7.61 0.45 3.60
C THR A 382 6.57 0.24 2.51
N GLN A 383 5.37 0.79 2.70
CA GLN A 383 4.35 0.88 1.63
C GLN A 383 4.52 2.15 0.77
N THR A 384 5.34 3.10 1.23
CA THR A 384 5.46 4.45 0.71
C THR A 384 6.91 4.80 0.45
N GLN A 385 7.51 4.27 -0.62
CA GLN A 385 8.92 4.51 -0.96
C GLN A 385 9.23 6.01 -1.04
N SER A 386 8.45 6.75 -1.83
CA SER A 386 8.68 8.18 -2.04
C SER A 386 8.48 8.98 -0.76
N LEU A 387 7.43 8.66 0.03
CA LEU A 387 7.22 9.38 1.30
C LEU A 387 8.29 9.04 2.33
N SER A 388 8.86 7.83 2.32
CA SER A 388 9.96 7.46 3.21
C SER A 388 11.22 8.29 2.91
N ILE A 389 11.51 8.53 1.63
CA ILE A 389 12.56 9.44 1.17
C ILE A 389 12.27 10.88 1.61
N LEU A 390 11.05 11.38 1.34
CA LEU A 390 10.67 12.74 1.71
C LEU A 390 10.73 12.96 3.23
N GLY A 391 10.24 12.01 4.02
CA GLY A 391 10.28 12.06 5.48
C GLY A 391 11.70 12.04 6.03
N ALA A 392 12.58 11.18 5.49
CA ALA A 392 13.99 11.15 5.86
C ALA A 392 14.72 12.45 5.48
N ALA A 393 14.45 13.01 4.30
CA ALA A 393 15.01 14.27 3.86
C ALA A 393 14.58 15.44 4.75
N GLU A 394 13.28 15.52 5.10
CA GLU A 394 12.73 16.48 6.04
C GLU A 394 13.41 16.36 7.41
N PHE A 395 13.56 15.13 7.92
CA PHE A 395 14.17 14.87 9.22
C PHE A 395 15.65 15.27 9.31
N LEU A 396 16.43 15.06 8.24
CA LEU A 396 17.85 15.44 8.16
C LEU A 396 18.05 16.90 7.70
N GLU A 397 16.97 17.61 7.39
CA GLU A 397 16.99 18.95 6.80
C GLU A 397 17.88 18.97 5.54
N THR A 398 17.61 18.05 4.61
CA THR A 398 18.31 17.86 3.34
C THR A 398 17.34 17.65 2.18
N THR A 399 17.83 17.34 0.99
CA THR A 399 17.02 17.14 -0.22
C THR A 399 16.80 15.65 -0.54
N PRO A 400 15.71 15.28 -1.24
CA PRO A 400 15.38 13.88 -1.55
C PRO A 400 16.48 13.11 -2.30
N ASP A 401 17.26 13.78 -3.17
CA ASP A 401 18.36 13.18 -3.92
C ASP A 401 19.54 12.71 -3.02
N LYS A 402 19.56 13.13 -1.75
CA LYS A 402 20.55 12.71 -0.75
C LYS A 402 20.12 11.49 0.05
N ILE A 403 18.93 10.95 -0.20
CA ILE A 403 18.42 9.77 0.49
C ILE A 403 18.40 8.60 -0.49
N THR A 404 19.21 7.57 -0.20
CA THR A 404 19.15 6.30 -0.93
C THR A 404 18.26 5.33 -0.16
N LEU A 405 17.09 5.00 -0.73
CA LEU A 405 16.20 4.00 -0.19
C LEU A 405 16.49 2.62 -0.80
N HIS A 406 16.70 1.63 0.06
CA HIS A 406 16.75 0.22 -0.31
C HIS A 406 15.40 -0.42 0.03
N PRO A 407 14.52 -0.64 -0.96
CA PRO A 407 13.21 -1.22 -0.71
C PRO A 407 13.33 -2.70 -0.33
N MET A 408 12.70 -3.08 0.78
CA MET A 408 12.73 -4.45 1.31
C MET A 408 11.35 -5.10 1.22
N TYR A 409 11.28 -6.44 1.26
CA TYR A 409 9.99 -7.11 1.50
C TYR A 409 9.41 -6.68 2.85
N ILE A 410 8.09 -6.79 2.98
CA ILE A 410 7.34 -6.35 4.17
C ILE A 410 6.55 -7.52 4.77
N GLY A 411 6.71 -7.74 6.07
CA GLY A 411 6.01 -8.80 6.83
C GLY A 411 4.67 -8.33 7.38
N GLY A 412 3.88 -7.66 6.52
CA GLY A 412 2.58 -7.07 6.85
C GLY A 412 2.62 -5.54 6.96
N GLY A 413 1.68 -4.89 6.29
CA GLY A 413 1.50 -3.43 6.35
C GLY A 413 0.15 -3.04 6.92
N PHE A 414 -0.94 -3.58 6.35
CA PHE A 414 -2.33 -3.26 6.75
C PHE A 414 -2.65 -1.76 6.83
N GLY A 415 -1.82 -0.88 6.23
CA GLY A 415 -1.91 0.57 6.34
C GLY A 415 -0.96 1.22 7.36
N ARG A 416 -0.38 0.46 8.31
CA ARG A 416 0.54 0.95 9.36
C ARG A 416 1.77 1.65 8.78
N ARG A 417 2.27 1.14 7.65
CA ARG A 417 3.52 1.59 7.01
C ARG A 417 3.30 2.62 5.91
N THR A 418 2.21 3.39 6.00
CA THR A 418 1.83 4.42 5.02
C THR A 418 2.03 5.86 5.53
N LEU A 419 2.45 6.02 6.78
CA LEU A 419 2.78 7.31 7.36
C LEU A 419 3.88 8.00 6.54
N ARG A 420 3.74 9.32 6.37
CA ARG A 420 4.78 10.14 5.72
C ARG A 420 6.07 10.11 6.53
N ARG A 421 5.93 10.33 7.84
CA ARG A 421 7.01 10.32 8.82
C ARG A 421 6.97 9.04 9.61
N GLN A 422 7.97 8.18 9.41
CA GLN A 422 8.03 6.84 9.99
C GLN A 422 8.95 6.89 11.20
N LYS A 423 8.37 6.92 12.41
CA LYS A 423 9.11 7.11 13.67
C LYS A 423 10.30 6.15 13.82
N TYR A 424 10.12 4.88 13.51
CA TYR A 424 11.19 3.88 13.58
C TYR A 424 12.35 4.13 12.60
N ALA A 425 12.08 4.75 11.43
CA ALA A 425 13.11 5.17 10.49
C ALA A 425 13.83 6.43 10.97
N GLU A 426 13.08 7.40 11.50
CA GLU A 426 13.64 8.63 12.10
C GLU A 426 14.50 8.33 13.32
N GLU A 427 14.14 7.33 14.12
CA GLU A 427 14.96 6.82 15.22
C GLU A 427 16.28 6.26 14.74
N ALA A 428 16.26 5.42 13.69
CA ALA A 428 17.50 4.88 13.10
C ALA A 428 18.38 6.00 12.53
N LEU A 429 17.77 6.98 11.84
CA LEU A 429 18.47 8.16 11.31
C LEU A 429 19.07 9.02 12.43
N TYR A 430 18.31 9.29 13.50
CA TYR A 430 18.79 10.06 14.64
C TYR A 430 20.01 9.39 15.26
N ILE A 431 19.88 8.11 15.63
CA ILE A 431 20.92 7.38 16.34
C ILE A 431 22.17 7.24 15.44
N SER A 432 21.98 6.92 14.16
CA SER A 432 23.10 6.81 13.20
C SER A 432 23.85 8.14 13.06
N ARG A 433 23.14 9.27 12.99
CA ARG A 433 23.75 10.60 12.95
C ARG A 433 24.55 10.92 14.22
N GLU A 434 24.04 10.55 15.40
CA GLU A 434 24.71 10.83 16.68
C GLU A 434 26.00 10.00 16.86
N ILE A 435 26.03 8.74 16.40
CA ILE A 435 27.18 7.84 16.63
C ILE A 435 28.10 7.65 15.42
N GLY A 436 27.68 8.10 14.22
CA GLY A 436 28.47 7.96 12.99
C GLY A 436 28.63 6.53 12.48
N LEU A 437 27.72 5.62 12.83
CA LEU A 437 27.71 4.22 12.39
C LEU A 437 26.36 3.85 11.76
N PRO A 438 26.28 2.81 10.90
CA PRO A 438 25.01 2.23 10.51
C PRO A 438 24.28 1.65 11.73
N VAL A 439 22.99 1.93 11.86
CA VAL A 439 22.18 1.52 13.02
C VAL A 439 20.94 0.79 12.55
N LYS A 440 20.68 -0.38 13.12
CA LYS A 440 19.44 -1.12 12.98
C LYS A 440 18.57 -0.98 14.23
N VAL A 441 17.48 -0.25 14.11
CA VAL A 441 16.44 -0.15 15.13
C VAL A 441 15.45 -1.29 14.93
N ILE A 442 15.17 -2.03 16.00
CA ILE A 442 14.15 -3.08 16.02
C ILE A 442 13.25 -2.84 17.24
N TRP A 443 11.95 -2.63 17.01
CA TRP A 443 10.97 -2.61 18.08
C TRP A 443 10.62 -4.04 18.48
N THR A 444 10.51 -4.29 19.79
CA THR A 444 9.88 -5.55 20.26
C THR A 444 8.40 -5.55 19.89
N ARG A 445 7.74 -6.72 19.99
CA ARG A 445 6.28 -6.78 19.78
C ARG A 445 5.54 -5.89 20.77
N GLU A 446 6.00 -5.86 22.01
CA GLU A 446 5.45 -5.06 23.10
C GLU A 446 5.61 -3.56 22.83
N ASP A 447 6.79 -3.15 22.36
CA ASP A 447 7.03 -1.74 21.97
C ASP A 447 6.15 -1.37 20.76
N ASP A 448 6.03 -2.24 19.76
CA ASP A 448 5.22 -1.98 18.56
C ASP A 448 3.72 -1.81 18.88
N VAL A 449 3.19 -2.58 19.83
CA VAL A 449 1.81 -2.40 20.33
C VAL A 449 1.68 -1.09 21.12
N LYS A 450 2.62 -0.76 22.01
CA LYS A 450 2.60 0.50 22.78
C LYS A 450 2.73 1.73 21.87
N GLU A 451 3.56 1.64 20.85
CA GLU A 451 3.75 2.67 19.81
C GLU A 451 2.75 2.54 18.65
N GLY A 452 1.67 1.76 18.84
CA GLY A 452 0.62 1.54 17.86
C GLY A 452 0.04 2.85 17.29
N THR A 453 -0.28 2.84 16.00
CA THR A 453 -1.06 3.89 15.33
C THR A 453 -2.34 3.22 14.86
N PHE A 454 -3.42 3.41 15.59
CA PHE A 454 -4.61 2.59 15.45
C PHE A 454 -5.50 3.07 14.32
N ARG A 455 -6.34 2.19 13.77
CA ARG A 455 -7.61 2.67 13.19
C ARG A 455 -8.29 3.48 14.29
N ASN A 456 -8.76 4.68 13.98
CA ASN A 456 -9.44 5.51 14.97
C ASN A 456 -10.72 4.83 15.49
N ALA A 457 -11.09 5.19 16.71
CA ALA A 457 -12.46 5.04 17.17
C ALA A 457 -13.38 6.00 16.39
N ALA A 458 -14.65 5.63 16.24
CA ALA A 458 -15.65 6.46 15.59
C ALA A 458 -17.04 6.25 16.21
N ALA A 459 -17.85 7.31 16.21
CA ALA A 459 -19.29 7.21 16.40
C ALA A 459 -19.99 7.63 15.11
N GLN A 460 -21.14 7.03 14.82
CA GLN A 460 -21.87 7.24 13.59
C GLN A 460 -23.36 7.37 13.89
N LEU A 461 -24.00 8.41 13.38
CA LEU A 461 -25.47 8.49 13.36
C LEU A 461 -25.95 8.19 11.96
N MET A 462 -26.81 7.18 11.84
CA MET A 462 -27.55 6.85 10.64
C MET A 462 -28.98 7.34 10.79
N ARG A 463 -29.51 8.00 9.76
CA ARG A 463 -30.89 8.47 9.73
C ARG A 463 -31.49 8.20 8.36
N ALA A 464 -32.73 7.72 8.35
CA ALA A 464 -33.51 7.49 7.14
C ALA A 464 -34.86 8.19 7.26
N ALA A 465 -35.23 8.92 6.21
CA ALA A 465 -36.56 9.50 6.05
C ALA A 465 -37.40 8.63 5.13
N PHE A 466 -38.66 8.40 5.50
CA PHE A 466 -39.66 7.75 4.64
C PHE A 466 -40.78 8.73 4.30
N ASP A 467 -41.23 8.68 3.05
CA ASP A 467 -42.38 9.45 2.59
C ASP A 467 -43.72 8.82 3.04
N ALA A 468 -44.84 9.48 2.73
CA ALA A 468 -46.18 9.01 3.10
C ALA A 468 -46.56 7.67 2.43
N GLU A 469 -45.90 7.31 1.32
CA GLU A 469 -46.06 6.03 0.63
C GLU A 469 -45.16 4.93 1.24
N GLY A 470 -44.34 5.27 2.23
CA GLY A 470 -43.44 4.33 2.89
C GLY A 470 -42.17 4.00 2.10
N ARG A 471 -41.81 4.83 1.11
CA ARG A 471 -40.56 4.71 0.34
C ARG A 471 -39.45 5.47 1.05
N LEU A 472 -38.24 4.93 1.00
CA LEU A 472 -37.04 5.61 1.51
C LEU A 472 -36.80 6.87 0.66
N SER A 473 -36.90 8.05 1.27
CA SER A 473 -36.86 9.34 0.60
C SER A 473 -35.60 10.16 0.93
N GLY A 474 -34.89 9.82 2.02
CA GLY A 474 -33.67 10.50 2.43
C GLY A 474 -32.75 9.64 3.29
N TRP A 475 -31.45 9.91 3.21
CA TRP A 475 -30.41 9.20 3.97
C TRP A 475 -29.33 10.16 4.48
N HIS A 476 -29.09 10.12 5.79
CA HIS A 476 -28.09 10.96 6.45
C HIS A 476 -27.14 10.08 7.26
N HIS A 477 -25.86 10.07 6.88
CA HIS A 477 -24.78 9.35 7.55
C HIS A 477 -23.78 10.35 8.13
N ARG A 478 -23.80 10.53 9.45
CA ARG A 478 -22.84 11.39 10.17
C ARG A 478 -21.77 10.54 10.82
N VAL A 479 -20.51 10.93 10.71
CA VAL A 479 -19.38 10.19 11.30
C VAL A 479 -18.53 11.13 12.15
N ALA A 480 -18.48 10.94 13.47
CA ALA A 480 -17.54 11.65 14.33
C ALA A 480 -16.26 10.82 14.51
N ALA A 481 -15.13 11.42 14.14
CA ALA A 481 -13.82 10.80 14.19
C ALA A 481 -12.72 11.86 14.13
N PRO A 482 -11.50 11.55 14.62
CA PRO A 482 -10.39 12.48 14.58
C PRO A 482 -9.89 12.72 13.15
N LYS A 483 -9.21 13.84 12.93
CA LYS A 483 -8.48 14.16 11.68
C LYS A 483 -7.30 13.18 11.48
N VAL A 484 -7.56 12.00 10.91
CA VAL A 484 -6.56 10.95 10.70
C VAL A 484 -5.57 11.34 9.60
N LEU A 485 -6.06 11.90 8.49
CA LEU A 485 -5.22 12.30 7.37
C LEU A 485 -4.23 13.41 7.76
N GLU A 486 -4.64 14.34 8.62
CA GLU A 486 -3.79 15.41 9.16
C GLU A 486 -2.56 14.83 9.87
N TYR A 487 -2.76 13.83 10.75
CA TYR A 487 -1.64 13.18 11.43
C TYR A 487 -0.78 12.34 10.46
N MET A 488 -1.41 11.62 9.53
CA MET A 488 -0.69 10.70 8.63
C MET A 488 0.18 11.41 7.59
N ASN A 489 -0.34 12.50 7.02
CA ASN A 489 0.28 13.23 5.92
C ASN A 489 -0.26 14.68 5.90
N PRO A 490 0.29 15.58 6.74
CA PRO A 490 -0.17 16.96 6.84
C PRO A 490 -0.26 17.70 5.49
N PRO A 491 0.73 17.59 4.57
CA PRO A 491 0.60 18.21 3.25
C PRO A 491 -0.60 17.71 2.43
N ARG A 492 -0.98 16.43 2.56
CA ARG A 492 -2.17 15.88 1.88
C ARG A 492 -3.47 16.37 2.53
N TRP A 493 -3.46 16.63 3.83
CA TRP A 493 -4.59 17.21 4.55
C TRP A 493 -4.83 18.68 4.17
N GLU A 494 -3.78 19.49 4.04
CA GLU A 494 -3.88 20.90 3.67
C GLU A 494 -4.64 21.11 2.34
N VAL A 495 -4.51 20.17 1.40
CA VAL A 495 -5.18 20.22 0.09
C VAL A 495 -6.48 19.42 0.03
N SER A 496 -6.93 18.82 1.14
CA SER A 496 -8.16 18.01 1.16
C SER A 496 -9.43 18.82 1.41
N GLU A 497 -9.30 20.13 1.67
CA GLU A 497 -10.41 21.03 2.00
C GLU A 497 -11.24 20.54 3.20
N GLY A 498 -10.54 19.99 4.20
CA GLY A 498 -11.16 19.43 5.39
C GLY A 498 -11.74 18.03 5.21
N ARG A 499 -11.73 17.46 3.99
CA ARG A 499 -12.27 16.11 3.74
C ARG A 499 -11.23 15.04 4.11
N ASP A 500 -11.61 14.13 4.98
CA ASP A 500 -10.74 13.04 5.44
C ASP A 500 -11.18 11.72 4.81
N VAL A 501 -10.49 11.34 3.73
CA VAL A 501 -10.75 10.09 3.01
C VAL A 501 -10.48 8.84 3.85
N ILE A 502 -9.62 8.93 4.88
CA ILE A 502 -9.36 7.79 5.77
C ILE A 502 -10.54 7.55 6.70
N VAL A 503 -11.34 8.59 6.96
CA VAL A 503 -12.50 8.59 7.86
C VAL A 503 -13.83 8.32 7.15
N MET A 504 -13.98 8.76 5.90
CA MET A 504 -15.28 8.78 5.21
C MET A 504 -15.48 7.73 4.12
N LEU A 505 -14.42 7.12 3.59
CA LEU A 505 -14.56 6.11 2.54
C LEU A 505 -15.54 4.99 2.93
N GLY A 506 -16.48 4.67 2.05
CA GLY A 506 -17.50 3.64 2.25
C GLY A 506 -18.85 4.19 2.75
N SER A 507 -18.90 5.42 3.26
CA SER A 507 -20.14 6.07 3.74
C SER A 507 -21.06 6.51 2.61
N GLU A 508 -20.65 6.35 1.35
CA GLU A 508 -21.38 6.87 0.19
C GLU A 508 -22.58 6.00 -0.16
N SER A 509 -22.64 4.73 0.28
CA SER A 509 -23.71 3.79 -0.06
C SER A 509 -24.09 3.77 -1.54
N SER A 510 -23.10 3.95 -2.43
CA SER A 510 -23.29 4.24 -3.87
C SER A 510 -23.93 3.13 -4.71
N ARG A 511 -24.27 1.99 -4.11
CA ARG A 511 -24.93 0.84 -4.75
C ARG A 511 -26.43 0.78 -4.47
N TYR A 512 -26.88 1.58 -3.51
CA TYR A 512 -28.28 1.73 -3.18
C TYR A 512 -28.79 3.00 -3.83
N ASP A 513 -29.89 2.84 -4.57
CA ASP A 513 -30.64 3.94 -5.13
C ASP A 513 -31.45 4.61 -4.02
N ILE A 514 -30.82 5.61 -3.41
CA ILE A 514 -31.39 6.36 -2.31
C ILE A 514 -31.47 7.83 -2.72
N PRO A 515 -32.69 8.39 -2.83
CA PRO A 515 -32.85 9.82 -3.10
C PRO A 515 -32.45 10.64 -1.87
N ASN A 516 -32.05 11.89 -2.10
CA ASN A 516 -31.66 12.88 -1.08
C ASN A 516 -30.67 12.32 -0.04
N PHE A 517 -29.39 12.45 -0.34
CA PHE A 517 -28.32 11.80 0.39
C PHE A 517 -27.38 12.82 1.02
N LEU A 518 -27.00 12.62 2.27
CA LEU A 518 -25.90 13.34 2.91
C LEU A 518 -25.03 12.36 3.70
N ALA A 519 -23.76 12.24 3.34
CA ALA A 519 -22.73 11.71 4.22
C ALA A 519 -21.77 12.84 4.60
N GLU A 520 -21.51 12.99 5.89
CA GLU A 520 -20.65 14.03 6.44
C GLU A 520 -19.84 13.51 7.63
N HIS A 521 -18.68 14.10 7.86
CA HIS A 521 -17.95 13.90 9.11
C HIS A 521 -18.00 15.12 10.04
N ILE A 522 -18.06 14.83 11.33
CA ILE A 522 -17.79 15.75 12.42
C ILE A 522 -16.33 15.52 12.84
N LEU A 523 -15.46 16.45 12.45
CA LEU A 523 -14.03 16.33 12.70
C LEU A 523 -13.70 16.63 14.16
N THR A 524 -12.91 15.75 14.77
CA THR A 524 -12.42 15.91 16.14
C THR A 524 -10.89 15.97 16.19
N GLU A 525 -10.36 16.38 17.34
CA GLU A 525 -8.92 16.26 17.61
C GLU A 525 -8.58 14.83 18.01
N ARG A 526 -7.42 14.35 17.56
CA ARG A 526 -6.97 13.00 17.92
C ARG A 526 -6.65 12.91 19.41
N ARG A 527 -6.97 11.75 19.98
CA ARG A 527 -6.72 11.40 21.39
C ARG A 527 -5.69 10.29 21.52
N SER A 528 -5.27 9.71 20.40
CA SER A 528 -4.22 8.71 20.28
C SER A 528 -3.51 8.85 18.94
N ARG A 529 -2.45 8.07 18.73
CA ARG A 529 -1.82 7.92 17.42
C ARG A 529 -2.77 7.14 16.51
N VAL A 530 -3.04 7.70 15.33
CA VAL A 530 -3.99 7.14 14.37
C VAL A 530 -3.33 6.89 13.02
N CYS A 531 -3.82 5.89 12.28
CA CYS A 531 -3.37 5.60 10.93
C CYS A 531 -4.43 4.79 10.18
N ALA A 532 -4.34 4.80 8.85
CA ALA A 532 -5.10 3.89 8.00
C ALA A 532 -4.86 2.45 8.45
N TRP A 533 -5.94 1.70 8.65
CA TRP A 533 -5.96 0.25 8.85
C TRP A 533 -6.63 -0.42 7.65
N ARG A 534 -6.52 -1.75 7.48
CA ARG A 534 -7.00 -2.43 6.27
C ARG A 534 -8.51 -2.19 6.05
N GLY A 535 -8.85 -1.56 4.92
CA GLY A 535 -10.22 -1.15 4.61
C GLY A 535 -10.58 0.26 5.11
N VAL A 536 -9.64 0.99 5.72
CA VAL A 536 -9.80 2.33 6.29
C VAL A 536 -11.13 2.44 7.06
N SER A 537 -11.90 3.49 6.82
CA SER A 537 -13.25 3.67 7.32
C SER A 537 -14.30 2.73 6.76
N THR A 538 -14.09 2.13 5.58
CA THR A 538 -15.10 1.24 4.96
C THR A 538 -15.50 0.10 5.89
N SER A 539 -14.58 -0.35 6.75
CA SER A 539 -14.87 -1.35 7.79
C SER A 539 -16.01 -0.92 8.72
N TYR A 540 -15.96 0.28 9.30
CA TYR A 540 -16.98 0.76 10.23
C TYR A 540 -18.15 1.47 9.55
N THR A 541 -17.94 2.13 8.40
CA THR A 541 -19.02 2.82 7.67
C THR A 541 -19.95 1.82 7.01
N LYS A 542 -19.44 0.70 6.49
CA LYS A 542 -20.29 -0.39 5.99
C LYS A 542 -20.96 -1.17 7.10
N PHE A 543 -20.30 -1.35 8.24
CA PHE A 543 -20.96 -1.93 9.41
C PHE A 543 -22.21 -1.12 9.80
N ALA A 544 -22.08 0.20 9.99
CA ALA A 544 -23.22 1.06 10.31
C ALA A 544 -24.30 1.05 9.20
N ALA A 545 -23.91 1.23 7.94
CA ALA A 545 -24.86 1.29 6.83
C ALA A 545 -25.61 -0.05 6.62
N GLU A 546 -24.91 -1.18 6.61
CA GLU A 546 -25.53 -2.49 6.37
C GLU A 546 -26.37 -2.96 7.55
N SER A 547 -25.96 -2.69 8.80
CA SER A 547 -26.79 -2.94 9.98
C SER A 547 -28.04 -2.07 9.95
N PHE A 548 -27.90 -0.78 9.61
CA PHE A 548 -29.04 0.11 9.55
C PHE A 548 -30.05 -0.32 8.50
N ILE A 549 -29.62 -0.81 7.34
CA ILE A 549 -30.53 -1.35 6.33
C ILE A 549 -31.37 -2.53 6.85
N ASP A 550 -30.79 -3.42 7.67
CA ASP A 550 -31.55 -4.49 8.32
C ASP A 550 -32.57 -3.93 9.33
N GLU A 551 -32.19 -2.91 10.10
CA GLU A 551 -33.08 -2.23 11.03
C GLU A 551 -34.22 -1.49 10.31
N LEU A 552 -33.95 -0.87 9.16
CA LEU A 552 -34.96 -0.28 8.29
C LEU A 552 -35.94 -1.33 7.77
N ALA A 553 -35.44 -2.48 7.31
CA ALA A 553 -36.30 -3.57 6.87
C ALA A 553 -37.19 -4.08 8.02
N ALA A 554 -36.63 -4.25 9.22
CA ALA A 554 -37.38 -4.64 10.41
C ALA A 554 -38.43 -3.60 10.81
N ALA A 555 -38.09 -2.30 10.80
CA ALA A 555 -39.02 -1.20 11.09
C ALA A 555 -40.17 -1.10 10.08
N ARG A 556 -39.98 -1.64 8.87
CA ARG A 556 -40.97 -1.71 7.80
C ARG A 556 -41.71 -3.06 7.73
N ASP A 557 -41.36 -4.03 8.58
CA ASP A 557 -41.82 -5.42 8.51
C ASP A 557 -41.60 -6.04 7.11
N THR A 558 -40.45 -5.74 6.50
CA THR A 558 -40.04 -6.26 5.20
C THR A 558 -38.88 -7.22 5.31
N ASN A 559 -38.74 -8.10 4.31
CA ASN A 559 -37.62 -9.01 4.25
C ASN A 559 -36.31 -8.23 3.95
N PRO A 560 -35.24 -8.39 4.74
CA PRO A 560 -34.00 -7.63 4.59
C PRO A 560 -33.24 -7.90 3.28
N LEU A 561 -33.38 -9.09 2.70
CA LEU A 561 -32.84 -9.37 1.37
C LEU A 561 -33.63 -8.61 0.31
N GLN A 562 -34.97 -8.72 0.33
CA GLN A 562 -35.81 -8.03 -0.66
C GLN A 562 -35.62 -6.51 -0.58
N PHE A 563 -35.55 -5.96 0.63
CA PHE A 563 -35.31 -4.53 0.83
C PHE A 563 -33.98 -4.07 0.20
N ARG A 564 -32.89 -4.84 0.36
CA ARG A 564 -31.62 -4.56 -0.35
C ARG A 564 -31.74 -4.68 -1.86
N MET A 565 -32.43 -5.70 -2.36
CA MET A 565 -32.63 -5.87 -3.81
C MET A 565 -33.42 -4.71 -4.41
N ASP A 566 -34.46 -4.24 -3.73
CA ASP A 566 -35.25 -3.09 -4.15
C ASP A 566 -34.39 -1.82 -4.21
N LEU A 567 -33.51 -1.60 -3.22
CA LEU A 567 -32.56 -0.49 -3.25
C LEU A 567 -31.50 -0.66 -4.36
N CYS A 568 -31.14 -1.88 -4.76
CA CYS A 568 -30.18 -2.13 -5.82
C CYS A 568 -30.79 -2.20 -7.24
N HIS A 569 -32.08 -1.85 -7.43
CA HIS A 569 -32.77 -2.08 -8.71
C HIS A 569 -32.11 -1.42 -9.94
N ASN A 570 -31.37 -0.32 -9.75
CA ASN A 570 -30.61 0.37 -10.79
C ASN A 570 -29.14 -0.09 -10.94
N ASP A 571 -28.73 -1.13 -10.19
CA ASP A 571 -27.40 -1.74 -10.27
C ASP A 571 -27.50 -3.25 -10.55
N PRO A 572 -27.60 -3.65 -11.83
CA PRO A 572 -27.71 -5.06 -12.23
C PRO A 572 -26.55 -5.93 -11.73
N ARG A 573 -25.36 -5.35 -11.55
CA ARG A 573 -24.19 -6.08 -11.08
C ARG A 573 -24.28 -6.33 -9.58
N ALA A 574 -24.79 -5.39 -8.79
CA ALA A 574 -25.09 -5.59 -7.37
C ALA A 574 -26.18 -6.65 -7.16
N LEU A 575 -27.26 -6.60 -7.95
CA LEU A 575 -28.32 -7.60 -7.92
C LEU A 575 -27.78 -9.00 -8.18
N ASN A 576 -26.99 -9.18 -9.25
CA ASN A 576 -26.41 -10.48 -9.58
C ASN A 576 -25.52 -11.02 -8.45
N VAL A 577 -24.73 -10.15 -7.78
CA VAL A 577 -23.90 -10.55 -6.63
C VAL A 577 -24.76 -10.99 -5.44
N LEU A 578 -25.85 -10.29 -5.14
CA LEU A 578 -26.80 -10.65 -4.09
C LEU A 578 -27.49 -11.99 -4.40
N GLU A 579 -28.02 -12.15 -5.61
CA GLU A 579 -28.68 -13.38 -6.06
C GLU A 579 -27.73 -14.58 -5.96
N THR A 580 -26.49 -14.42 -6.41
CA THR A 580 -25.47 -15.46 -6.35
C THR A 580 -25.20 -15.90 -4.91
N VAL A 581 -24.99 -14.97 -3.98
CA VAL A 581 -24.68 -15.36 -2.58
C VAL A 581 -25.90 -15.98 -1.89
N VAL A 582 -27.10 -15.54 -2.22
CA VAL A 582 -28.38 -16.08 -1.70
C VAL A 582 -28.56 -17.53 -2.14
N GLU A 583 -28.28 -17.84 -3.41
CA GLU A 583 -28.26 -19.20 -3.93
C GLU A 583 -27.21 -20.05 -3.21
N MET A 584 -25.97 -19.56 -3.10
CA MET A 584 -24.88 -20.26 -2.41
C MET A 584 -25.19 -20.59 -0.94
N ALA A 585 -26.00 -19.75 -0.28
CA ALA A 585 -26.32 -19.88 1.15
C ALA A 585 -27.55 -20.74 1.44
N ASP A 586 -28.26 -21.26 0.42
CA ASP A 586 -29.59 -21.86 0.59
C ASP A 586 -30.50 -20.98 1.46
N TRP A 587 -30.61 -19.69 1.14
CA TRP A 587 -31.24 -18.67 2.01
C TRP A 587 -32.64 -19.07 2.50
N SER A 588 -33.44 -19.72 1.66
CA SER A 588 -34.81 -20.13 1.97
C SER A 588 -34.92 -21.39 2.84
N ARG A 589 -33.83 -22.13 3.06
CA ARG A 589 -33.84 -23.35 3.89
C ARG A 589 -34.04 -22.96 5.37
N PRO A 590 -34.99 -23.59 6.09
CA PRO A 590 -35.17 -23.35 7.52
C PRO A 590 -33.89 -23.61 8.33
N ARG A 591 -33.62 -22.76 9.33
CA ARG A 591 -32.47 -22.88 10.23
C ARG A 591 -32.93 -23.12 11.67
N GLU A 592 -32.42 -24.18 12.28
CA GLU A 592 -32.67 -24.53 13.68
C GLU A 592 -31.43 -24.18 14.52
N GLY A 593 -31.59 -23.35 15.56
CA GLY A 593 -30.48 -22.90 16.40
C GLY A 593 -29.53 -21.88 15.77
N THR A 594 -29.70 -21.54 14.49
CA THR A 594 -28.91 -20.54 13.77
C THR A 594 -29.79 -19.50 13.06
N ALA A 595 -29.19 -18.40 12.63
CA ALA A 595 -29.78 -17.35 11.80
C ALA A 595 -28.80 -16.94 10.68
N LEU A 596 -29.31 -16.33 9.61
CA LEU A 596 -28.50 -15.79 8.52
C LEU A 596 -28.41 -14.27 8.65
N GLY A 597 -27.21 -13.72 8.61
CA GLY A 597 -26.94 -12.30 8.41
C GLY A 597 -26.41 -12.07 7.00
N LEU A 598 -26.84 -10.98 6.34
CA LEU A 598 -26.46 -10.63 4.97
C LEU A 598 -25.83 -9.23 4.96
N SER A 599 -24.82 -9.03 4.12
CA SER A 599 -24.31 -7.70 3.79
C SER A 599 -23.92 -7.60 2.33
N LEU A 600 -24.11 -6.43 1.73
CA LEU A 600 -23.52 -6.04 0.45
C LEU A 600 -22.45 -4.98 0.73
N ALA A 601 -21.18 -5.38 0.65
CA ALA A 601 -20.07 -4.50 1.00
C ALA A 601 -19.04 -4.43 -0.15
N GLY A 602 -18.36 -3.30 -0.25
CA GLY A 602 -17.34 -3.11 -1.28
C GLY A 602 -16.32 -2.09 -0.87
N TYR A 603 -15.19 -2.12 -1.55
CA TYR A 603 -14.09 -1.20 -1.39
C TYR A 603 -13.70 -0.64 -2.77
N GLY A 604 -14.01 0.64 -3.01
CA GLY A 604 -13.86 1.26 -4.32
C GLY A 604 -14.72 0.59 -5.40
N SER A 605 -14.09 0.21 -6.52
CA SER A 605 -14.75 -0.44 -7.66
C SER A 605 -15.03 -1.94 -7.46
N THR A 606 -14.46 -2.55 -6.41
CA THR A 606 -14.68 -3.96 -6.06
C THR A 606 -15.79 -4.05 -5.03
N PHE A 607 -16.74 -4.96 -5.24
CA PHE A 607 -17.81 -5.23 -4.28
C PHE A 607 -18.16 -6.70 -4.26
N GLY A 608 -18.69 -7.15 -3.13
CA GLY A 608 -19.14 -8.50 -2.89
C GLY A 608 -20.30 -8.49 -1.90
N ALA A 609 -20.96 -9.63 -1.77
CA ALA A 609 -21.93 -9.87 -0.73
C ALA A 609 -21.50 -11.07 0.10
N GLY A 610 -21.87 -11.08 1.38
CA GLY A 610 -21.56 -12.16 2.30
C GLY A 610 -22.79 -12.53 3.11
N ILE A 611 -23.04 -13.83 3.23
CA ILE A 611 -24.02 -14.38 4.17
C ILE A 611 -23.27 -15.19 5.23
N ALA A 612 -23.54 -14.88 6.49
CA ALA A 612 -23.02 -15.62 7.63
C ALA A 612 -24.16 -16.37 8.31
N GLU A 613 -24.00 -17.69 8.48
CA GLU A 613 -24.86 -18.48 9.36
C GLU A 613 -24.27 -18.46 10.77
N VAL A 614 -25.00 -17.87 11.72
CA VAL A 614 -24.53 -17.63 13.09
C VAL A 614 -25.46 -18.30 14.09
N SER A 615 -24.90 -18.89 15.13
CA SER A 615 -25.66 -19.29 16.31
C SER A 615 -26.16 -18.04 17.03
N VAL A 616 -27.44 -18.03 17.37
CA VAL A 616 -28.07 -16.91 18.08
C VAL A 616 -28.66 -17.44 19.38
N ASP A 617 -28.32 -16.79 20.50
CA ASP A 617 -29.01 -17.00 21.77
C ASP A 617 -30.40 -16.37 21.64
N ARG A 618 -31.41 -17.21 21.38
CA ARG A 618 -32.81 -16.77 21.17
C ARG A 618 -33.60 -16.69 22.47
#